data_AF-A0A7W2AIG3-F1
#
_entry.id   AF-A0A7W2AIG3-F1
#
_cell.length_a   1.000
_cell.length_b   1.000
_cell.length_c   1.000
_cell.angle_alpha   90.00
_cell.angle_beta   90.00
_cell.angle_gamma   90.00
#
_symmetry.space_group_name_H-M   'P 1'
#
loop_
_entity.id
_entity.type
_entity.pdbx_description
1 polymer ?
#
loop_
_entity_poly.entity_id
_entity_poly.type
_entity_poly.pdbx_seq_one_letter_code
_entity_poly.pdbx_strand_id
1 'polypeptide(L)'
;MKELSINSESGSADLLDILRILERNQERAETEFPILKSLFQQVAEERLGTAKKETEIAKEVKAMEARIRRAIIRAMHYMAYLGSDDFHNINFENYAHRYFDLEEIHRLIKEMKKSKGAVKSSEMNPRVQMRKFISNLYEDARMMAME
;
A
#
# COMPACT_ATOMS: atom_id res chain seq x y z
N MET A 1 8.36 5.21 -2.94
CA MET A 1 7.54 4.27 -3.76
C MET A 1 8.36 3.43 -4.77
N LYS A 2 9.49 3.94 -5.31
CA LYS A 2 10.34 3.19 -6.26
C LYS A 2 10.85 1.86 -5.70
N GLU A 3 11.34 1.88 -4.46
CA GLU A 3 11.87 0.69 -3.79
C GLU A 3 10.79 -0.37 -3.47
N LEU A 4 9.51 0.00 -3.49
CA LEU A 4 8.39 -0.92 -3.33
C LEU A 4 7.83 -1.43 -4.67
N SER A 5 8.41 -1.01 -5.80
CA SER A 5 7.96 -1.32 -7.16
C SER A 5 6.51 -0.85 -7.48
N ILE A 6 6.08 0.29 -6.91
CA ILE A 6 4.68 0.80 -7.05
C ILE A 6 4.53 1.86 -8.16
N ASN A 7 5.63 2.30 -8.80
CA ASN A 7 5.68 3.54 -9.58
C ASN A 7 4.79 3.65 -10.86
N SER A 8 4.20 2.57 -11.35
CA SER A 8 3.48 2.56 -12.64
C SER A 8 2.05 2.02 -12.54
N GLU A 9 1.48 1.94 -11.34
CA GLU A 9 0.17 1.34 -11.13
C GLU A 9 -0.92 2.37 -10.87
N SER A 10 -2.15 2.06 -11.24
CA SER A 10 -3.31 2.91 -10.93
C SER A 10 -3.45 3.17 -9.42
N GLY A 11 -2.98 2.24 -8.58
CA GLY A 11 -2.96 2.40 -7.12
C GLY A 11 -1.94 3.44 -6.62
N SER A 12 -0.93 3.80 -7.41
CA SER A 12 0.04 4.83 -7.02
C SER A 12 -0.58 6.22 -6.97
N ALA A 13 -1.44 6.55 -7.94
CA ALA A 13 -2.18 7.81 -7.94
C ALA A 13 -3.17 7.89 -6.76
N ASP A 14 -3.86 6.79 -6.46
CA ASP A 14 -4.73 6.69 -5.28
C ASP A 14 -3.95 6.90 -3.97
N LEU A 15 -2.78 6.27 -3.83
CA LEU A 15 -1.91 6.45 -2.66
C LEU A 15 -1.42 7.90 -2.53
N LEU A 16 -1.01 8.55 -3.62
CA LEU A 16 -0.58 9.94 -3.61
C LEU A 16 -1.69 10.89 -3.15
N ASP A 17 -2.92 10.68 -3.61
CA ASP A 17 -4.04 11.52 -3.18
C ASP A 17 -4.40 11.30 -1.70
N ILE A 18 -4.27 10.07 -1.20
CA ILE A 18 -4.40 9.78 0.24
C ILE A 18 -3.32 10.52 1.05
N LEU A 19 -2.07 10.50 0.61
CA LEU A 19 -0.98 11.23 1.28
C LEU A 19 -1.26 12.74 1.33
N ARG A 20 -1.80 13.32 0.25
CA ARG A 20 -2.21 14.74 0.21
C ARG A 20 -3.34 15.06 1.18
N ILE A 21 -4.28 14.14 1.40
CA ILE A 21 -5.35 14.31 2.39
C ILE A 21 -4.78 14.24 3.81
N LEU A 22 -3.87 13.30 4.07
CA LEU A 22 -3.22 13.13 5.36
C LEU A 22 -2.39 14.36 5.73
N GLU A 23 -1.61 14.88 4.79
CA GLU A 23 -0.79 16.09 4.96
C GLU A 23 -1.64 17.31 5.30
N ARG A 24 -2.76 17.51 4.60
CA ARG A 24 -3.70 18.61 4.89
C ARG A 24 -4.33 18.52 6.28
N ASN A 25 -4.36 17.32 6.86
CA ASN A 25 -4.92 17.04 8.18
C ASN A 25 -3.85 16.58 9.17
N GLN A 26 -2.60 17.04 9.00
CA GLN A 26 -1.43 16.50 9.69
C GLN A 26 -1.57 16.49 11.22
N GLU A 27 -2.02 17.57 11.84
CA GLU A 27 -2.20 17.66 13.31
C GLU A 27 -3.10 16.54 13.87
N ARG A 28 -4.16 16.19 13.11
CA ARG A 28 -5.06 15.10 13.48
C ARG A 28 -4.45 13.74 13.21
N ALA A 29 -3.75 13.58 12.09
CA ALA A 29 -3.08 12.33 11.71
C ALA A 29 -1.92 11.96 12.65
N GLU A 30 -1.29 12.95 13.29
CA GLU A 30 -0.26 12.76 14.33
C GLU A 30 -0.83 12.19 15.63
N THR A 31 -2.06 12.57 15.98
CA THR A 31 -2.70 12.11 17.22
C THR A 31 -3.42 10.78 17.01
N GLU A 32 -4.11 10.62 15.89
CA GLU A 32 -4.84 9.40 15.55
C GLU A 32 -4.89 9.19 14.03
N PHE A 33 -4.25 8.12 13.54
CA PHE A 33 -4.27 7.81 12.11
C PHE A 33 -5.71 7.49 11.64
N PRO A 34 -6.24 8.22 10.64
CA PRO A 34 -7.66 8.14 10.26
C PRO A 34 -8.12 6.76 9.79
N ILE A 35 -9.43 6.55 9.83
CA ILE A 35 -10.07 5.35 9.27
C ILE A 35 -9.96 5.39 7.73
N LEU A 36 -9.43 4.32 7.13
CA LEU A 36 -9.20 4.23 5.69
C LEU A 36 -10.44 4.54 4.84
N LYS A 37 -11.60 4.03 5.24
CA LYS A 37 -12.86 4.28 4.53
C LYS A 37 -13.16 5.78 4.43
N SER A 38 -12.87 6.56 5.48
CA SER A 38 -13.06 8.01 5.47
C SER A 38 -12.05 8.71 4.55
N LEU A 39 -10.78 8.26 4.54
CA LEU A 39 -9.77 8.79 3.62
C LEU A 39 -10.18 8.55 2.16
N PHE A 40 -10.60 7.34 1.82
CA PHE A 40 -11.00 7.00 0.46
C PHE A 40 -12.24 7.78 0.03
N GLN A 41 -13.20 7.98 0.94
CA GLN A 41 -14.37 8.82 0.71
C GLN A 41 -13.98 10.26 0.38
N GLN A 42 -13.10 10.87 1.18
CA GLN A 42 -12.62 12.24 0.93
C GLN A 42 -11.93 12.37 -0.44
N VAL A 43 -11.05 11.42 -0.79
CA VAL A 43 -10.40 11.41 -2.11
C VAL A 43 -11.43 11.26 -3.23
N ALA A 44 -12.44 10.39 -3.07
CA ALA A 44 -13.47 10.20 -4.09
C ALA A 44 -14.36 11.45 -4.26
N GLU A 45 -14.69 12.14 -3.17
CA GLU A 45 -15.44 13.40 -3.17
C GLU A 45 -14.66 14.53 -3.84
N GLU A 46 -13.35 14.65 -3.59
CA GLU A 46 -12.49 15.64 -4.25
C GLU A 46 -12.35 15.40 -5.76
N ARG A 47 -12.23 14.13 -6.18
CA ARG A 47 -12.05 13.78 -7.60
C ARG A 47 -13.34 13.91 -8.42
N LEU A 48 -14.47 13.52 -7.85
CA LEU A 48 -15.74 13.46 -8.57
C LEU A 48 -16.60 14.71 -8.36
N GLY A 49 -16.30 15.50 -7.32
CA GLY A 49 -17.08 16.65 -6.89
C GLY A 49 -18.26 16.26 -5.99
N THR A 50 -18.58 17.12 -5.03
CA THR A 50 -19.64 16.91 -4.02
C THR A 50 -21.06 16.89 -4.60
N ALA A 51 -21.24 17.33 -5.85
CA ALA A 51 -22.53 17.31 -6.56
C ALA A 51 -22.90 15.92 -7.13
N LYS A 52 -22.02 14.94 -7.03
CA LYS A 52 -22.25 13.57 -7.54
C LYS A 52 -23.12 12.75 -6.63
N LYS A 53 -23.82 11.76 -7.20
CA LYS A 53 -24.67 10.85 -6.43
C LYS A 53 -23.81 10.04 -5.46
N GLU A 54 -24.29 9.84 -4.24
CA GLU A 54 -23.63 9.01 -3.21
C GLU A 54 -23.24 7.62 -3.75
N THR A 55 -24.05 7.06 -4.66
CA THR A 55 -23.78 5.78 -5.31
C THR A 55 -22.57 5.79 -6.25
N GLU A 56 -22.26 6.92 -6.89
CA GLU A 56 -21.05 7.08 -7.71
C GLU A 56 -19.81 7.19 -6.82
N ILE A 57 -19.89 7.96 -5.73
CA ILE A 57 -18.81 8.07 -4.74
C ILE A 57 -18.50 6.70 -4.13
N ALA A 58 -19.52 5.96 -3.69
CA ALA A 58 -19.34 4.63 -3.10
C ALA A 58 -18.72 3.61 -4.08
N LYS A 59 -18.99 3.74 -5.39
CA LYS A 59 -18.34 2.91 -6.42
C LYS A 59 -16.86 3.25 -6.55
N GLU A 60 -16.51 4.53 -6.56
CA GLU A 60 -15.11 4.95 -6.66
C GLU A 60 -14.31 4.58 -5.41
N VAL A 61 -14.88 4.70 -4.20
CA VAL A 61 -14.25 4.24 -2.95
C VAL A 61 -13.88 2.75 -3.04
N LYS A 62 -14.82 1.90 -3.50
CA LYS A 62 -14.56 0.46 -3.68
C LYS A 62 -13.49 0.19 -4.74
N ALA A 63 -13.53 0.93 -5.85
CA ALA A 63 -12.57 0.78 -6.93
C ALA A 63 -11.15 1.17 -6.48
N MET A 64 -11.04 2.26 -5.73
CA MET A 64 -9.80 2.76 -5.12
C MET A 64 -9.22 1.77 -4.12
N GLU A 65 -10.03 1.24 -3.19
CA GLU A 65 -9.58 0.20 -2.25
C GLU A 65 -9.01 -1.00 -3.02
N ALA A 66 -9.69 -1.45 -4.07
CA ALA A 66 -9.23 -2.59 -4.87
C ALA A 66 -7.92 -2.30 -5.61
N ARG A 67 -7.74 -1.08 -6.15
CA ARG A 67 -6.51 -0.65 -6.82
C ARG A 67 -5.34 -0.57 -5.84
N ILE A 68 -5.54 0.02 -4.66
CA ILE A 68 -4.53 0.09 -3.59
C ILE A 68 -4.17 -1.31 -3.11
N ARG A 69 -5.16 -2.17 -2.83
CA ARG A 69 -4.92 -3.55 -2.40
C ARG A 69 -4.05 -4.31 -3.40
N ARG A 70 -4.33 -4.18 -4.70
CA ARG A 70 -3.53 -4.81 -5.76
C ARG A 70 -2.08 -4.30 -5.78
N ALA A 71 -1.88 -2.99 -5.62
CA ALA A 71 -0.54 -2.41 -5.58
C ALA A 71 0.26 -2.92 -4.37
N ILE A 72 -0.37 -3.01 -3.20
CA ILE A 72 0.28 -3.54 -1.98
C ILE A 72 0.63 -5.02 -2.15
N ILE A 73 -0.28 -5.85 -2.69
CA ILE A 73 0.01 -7.27 -2.96
C ILE A 73 1.22 -7.42 -3.86
N ARG A 74 1.32 -6.62 -4.92
CA ARG A 74 2.48 -6.69 -5.83
C ARG A 74 3.78 -6.30 -5.14
N ALA A 75 3.73 -5.26 -4.30
CA ALA A 75 4.89 -4.89 -3.47
C ALA A 75 5.28 -6.02 -2.49
N MET A 76 4.30 -6.71 -1.88
CA MET A 76 4.57 -7.89 -1.04
C MET A 76 5.26 -9.02 -1.82
N HIS A 77 4.80 -9.28 -3.04
CA HIS A 77 5.41 -10.30 -3.91
C HIS A 77 6.83 -9.91 -4.33
N TYR A 78 7.07 -8.64 -4.62
CA TYR A 78 8.42 -8.14 -4.92
C TYR A 78 9.35 -8.31 -3.71
N MET A 79 8.90 -7.96 -2.51
CA MET A 79 9.68 -8.18 -1.28
C MET A 79 9.94 -9.67 -1.03
N ALA A 80 8.95 -10.52 -1.24
CA ALA A 80 9.12 -11.96 -1.11
C ALA A 80 10.09 -12.53 -2.16
N TYR A 81 10.10 -11.99 -3.38
CA TYR A 81 11.08 -12.34 -4.40
C TYR A 81 12.49 -11.97 -3.96
N LEU A 82 12.70 -10.74 -3.51
CA LEU A 82 13.99 -10.28 -2.98
C LEU A 82 14.47 -11.17 -1.83
N GLY A 83 13.66 -11.36 -0.79
CA GLY A 83 14.03 -12.19 0.37
C GLY A 83 14.11 -13.70 0.08
N SER A 84 13.52 -14.16 -1.04
CA SER A 84 13.67 -15.53 -1.50
C SER A 84 15.02 -15.74 -2.20
N ASP A 85 15.48 -14.75 -2.95
CA ASP A 85 16.75 -14.75 -3.67
C ASP A 85 17.93 -14.48 -2.71
N ASP A 86 17.85 -13.40 -1.93
CA ASP A 86 18.81 -13.00 -0.90
C ASP A 86 18.11 -12.37 0.31
N PHE A 87 18.18 -13.05 1.45
CA PHE A 87 17.55 -12.58 2.68
C PHE A 87 18.24 -11.35 3.30
N HIS A 88 19.50 -11.07 2.91
CA HIS A 88 20.26 -9.88 3.35
C HIS A 88 20.18 -8.73 2.34
N ASN A 89 19.24 -8.79 1.40
CA ASN A 89 19.01 -7.70 0.47
C ASN A 89 18.59 -6.44 1.24
N ILE A 90 19.32 -5.34 1.06
CA ILE A 90 19.11 -4.07 1.79
C ILE A 90 17.67 -3.55 1.64
N ASN A 91 17.07 -3.69 0.46
CA ASN A 91 15.68 -3.27 0.25
C ASN A 91 14.70 -4.19 0.99
N PHE A 92 14.95 -5.49 1.00
CA PHE A 92 14.13 -6.41 1.78
C PHE A 92 14.17 -6.07 3.28
N GLU A 93 15.36 -5.95 3.86
CA GLU A 93 15.52 -5.67 5.31
C GLU A 93 14.87 -4.35 5.72
N ASN A 94 15.07 -3.29 4.92
CA ASN A 94 14.55 -1.96 5.23
C ASN A 94 13.02 -1.86 5.08
N TYR A 95 12.43 -2.53 4.09
CA TYR A 95 11.04 -2.32 3.73
C TYR A 95 10.08 -3.44 4.18
N ALA A 96 10.52 -4.70 4.28
CA ALA A 96 9.62 -5.84 4.50
C ALA A 96 8.89 -5.76 5.85
N HIS A 97 9.63 -5.67 6.96
CA HIS A 97 9.04 -5.62 8.30
C HIS A 97 8.26 -4.31 8.56
N ARG A 98 8.75 -3.22 7.98
CA ARG A 98 8.18 -1.89 8.19
C ARG A 98 6.83 -1.72 7.51
N TYR A 99 6.72 -2.09 6.23
CA TYR A 99 5.53 -1.84 5.43
C TYR A 99 4.50 -2.98 5.46
N PHE A 100 4.93 -4.21 5.78
CA PHE A 100 4.09 -5.40 5.64
C PHE A 100 4.03 -6.25 6.90
N ASP A 101 3.12 -7.22 6.89
CA ASP A 101 3.11 -8.28 7.89
C ASP A 101 4.27 -9.24 7.61
N LEU A 102 5.22 -9.33 8.54
CA LEU A 102 6.41 -10.14 8.35
C LEU A 102 6.09 -11.63 8.24
N GLU A 103 5.05 -12.11 8.93
CA GLU A 103 4.63 -13.52 8.85
C GLU A 103 4.09 -13.85 7.45
N GLU A 104 3.31 -12.94 6.85
CA GLU A 104 2.83 -13.11 5.47
C GLU A 104 3.98 -13.06 4.47
N ILE A 105 4.95 -12.16 4.64
CA ILE A 105 6.13 -12.10 3.78
C ILE A 105 6.95 -13.39 3.86
N HIS A 106 7.19 -13.91 5.07
CA HIS A 106 7.89 -15.20 5.25
C HIS A 106 7.12 -16.37 4.63
N ARG A 107 5.78 -16.37 4.75
CA ARG A 107 4.92 -17.37 4.10
C ARG A 107 5.11 -17.32 2.58
N LEU A 108 5.06 -16.14 1.97
CA LEU A 108 5.28 -15.95 0.53
C LEU A 108 6.68 -16.41 0.10
N ILE A 109 7.73 -16.06 0.84
CA ILE A 109 9.11 -16.52 0.56
C ILE A 109 9.18 -18.04 0.56
N LYS A 110 8.58 -18.70 1.56
CA LYS A 110 8.56 -20.17 1.66
C LYS A 110 7.84 -20.80 0.48
N GLU A 111 6.73 -20.22 0.03
CA GLU A 111 5.98 -20.70 -1.13
C GLU A 111 6.74 -20.47 -2.45
N MET A 112 7.44 -19.34 -2.61
CA MET A 112 8.29 -19.05 -3.77
C MET A 112 9.47 -20.03 -3.86
N LYS A 113 10.13 -20.33 -2.74
CA LYS A 113 11.22 -21.34 -2.68
C LYS A 113 10.72 -22.74 -3.04
N LYS A 114 9.57 -23.16 -2.50
CA LYS A 114 8.96 -24.46 -2.80
C LYS A 114 8.62 -24.64 -4.29
N SER A 115 8.20 -23.56 -4.94
CA SER A 115 7.80 -23.59 -6.35
C SER A 115 8.94 -23.31 -7.32
N LYS A 116 10.17 -23.08 -6.85
CA LYS A 116 11.31 -22.61 -7.68
C LYS A 116 10.94 -21.37 -8.52
N GLY A 117 10.11 -20.49 -7.98
CA GLY A 117 9.61 -19.30 -8.69
C GLY A 117 8.52 -19.55 -9.74
N ALA A 118 7.99 -20.78 -9.85
CA ALA A 118 6.96 -21.12 -10.85
C ALA A 118 5.52 -20.81 -10.42
N VAL A 119 5.27 -20.50 -9.14
CA VAL A 119 3.91 -20.11 -8.70
C VAL A 119 3.58 -18.73 -9.26
N LYS A 120 2.44 -18.66 -9.96
CA LYS A 120 1.92 -17.40 -10.47
C LYS A 120 1.54 -16.51 -9.29
N SER A 121 1.88 -15.23 -9.37
CA SER A 121 1.51 -14.23 -8.36
C SER A 121 -0.02 -14.15 -8.13
N SER A 122 -0.83 -14.60 -9.07
CA SER A 122 -2.29 -14.71 -8.93
C SER A 122 -2.77 -15.81 -7.98
N GLU A 123 -1.95 -16.82 -7.68
CA GLU A 123 -2.31 -17.96 -6.83
C GLU A 123 -1.98 -17.71 -5.35
N MET A 124 -1.05 -16.78 -5.07
CA MET A 124 -0.75 -16.33 -3.71
C MET A 124 -1.53 -15.05 -3.42
N ASN A 125 -2.60 -15.16 -2.64
CA ASN A 125 -3.39 -14.01 -2.19
C ASN A 125 -3.04 -13.68 -0.73
N PRO A 126 -1.99 -12.86 -0.47
CA PRO A 126 -1.56 -12.57 0.89
C PRO A 126 -2.59 -11.70 1.61
N ARG A 127 -2.60 -11.82 2.95
CA ARG A 127 -3.39 -10.91 3.79
C ARG A 127 -2.73 -9.53 3.77
N VAL A 128 -3.52 -8.52 3.44
CA VAL A 128 -3.05 -7.14 3.28
C VAL A 128 -3.43 -6.30 4.50
N GLN A 129 -2.43 -5.79 5.21
CA GLN A 129 -2.59 -4.79 6.27
C GLN A 129 -2.52 -3.37 5.70
N MET A 130 -3.56 -2.95 4.97
CA MET A 130 -3.56 -1.70 4.21
C MET A 130 -3.33 -0.46 5.09
N ARG A 131 -3.84 -0.45 6.32
CA ARG A 131 -3.65 0.68 7.25
C ARG A 131 -2.17 0.82 7.64
N LYS A 132 -1.52 -0.28 8.02
CA LYS A 132 -0.08 -0.31 8.35
C LYS A 132 0.75 0.20 7.16
N PHE A 133 0.42 -0.25 5.96
CA PHE A 133 1.14 0.16 4.75
C PHE A 133 1.02 1.68 4.52
N ILE A 134 -0.20 2.21 4.52
CA ILE A 134 -0.44 3.64 4.25
C ILE A 134 0.13 4.52 5.37
N SER A 135 0.05 4.10 6.64
CA SER A 135 0.59 4.89 7.75
C SER A 135 2.12 5.01 7.66
N ASN A 136 2.83 3.91 7.44
CA ASN A 136 4.29 3.94 7.27
C ASN A 136 4.71 4.72 6.02
N LEU A 137 3.93 4.61 4.94
CA LEU A 137 4.18 5.40 3.72
C LEU A 137 4.07 6.91 3.98
N TYR A 138 3.09 7.32 4.79
CA TYR A 138 2.91 8.72 5.16
C TYR A 138 4.01 9.23 6.08
N GLU A 139 4.41 8.43 7.07
CA GLU A 139 5.55 8.76 7.94
C GLU A 139 6.84 8.97 7.14
N ASP A 140 7.13 8.08 6.18
CA ASP A 140 8.30 8.24 5.30
C ASP A 140 8.23 9.47 4.41
N ALA A 141 7.07 9.71 3.78
CA ALA A 141 6.88 10.89 2.95
C ALA A 141 7.10 12.18 3.75
N ARG A 142 6.67 12.20 5.02
CA ARG A 142 6.86 13.33 5.92
C ARG A 142 8.32 13.51 6.33
N MET A 143 9.01 12.44 6.72
CA MET A 143 10.43 12.54 7.08
C MET A 143 11.27 13.08 5.93
N MET A 144 11.03 12.62 4.70
CA MET A 144 11.73 13.11 3.50
C MET A 144 11.41 14.58 3.17
N ALA A 145 10.26 15.10 3.59
CA ALA A 145 9.89 16.50 3.34
C ALA A 145 10.48 17.48 4.36
N MET A 146 11.03 16.98 5.48
CA MET A 146 11.67 17.77 6.53
C MET A 146 13.20 17.87 6.37
N GLU A 147 13.79 17.16 5.42
CA GLU A 147 15.21 17.19 5.04
C GLU A 147 15.46 18.18 3.90
#